data_AF-A0A2T1CD70-F1
#
_entry.id   AF-A0A2T1CD70-F1
#
_cell.length_a   1.000
_cell.length_b   1.000
_cell.length_c   1.000
_cell.angle_alpha   90.00
_cell.angle_beta   90.00
_cell.angle_gamma   90.00
#
_symmetry.space_group_name_H-M   'P 1'
#
loop_
_entity.id
_entity.type
_entity.pdbx_description
1 polymer ?
#
loop_
_entity_poly.entity_id
_entity_poly.type
_entity_poly.pdbx_seq_one_letter_code
_entity_poly.pdbx_strand_id
1 'polypeptide(L)'
;MVAYLSPDIQRSPFNHQVSPMTTVFIDQDAIQSALKLAASELQAHFLQEEGELYRADDLQQALNHWLELSIESLVDDVLFHAVEGDRSYAFNREAFEARMRRMQPMKRPAHGEIQPVTVQLKQPKAA
;
A
#
# COMPACT_ATOMS: atom_id res chain seq x y z
N MET A 1 38.85 17.69 -49.77
CA MET A 1 37.87 18.17 -48.77
C MET A 1 37.36 16.92 -48.05
N VAL A 2 37.82 16.68 -46.83
CA VAL A 2 37.61 15.42 -46.11
C VAL A 2 36.33 15.56 -45.30
N ALA A 3 35.27 14.85 -45.68
CA ALA A 3 34.05 14.80 -44.90
C ALA A 3 34.25 13.82 -43.73
N TYR A 4 34.36 14.35 -42.52
CA TYR A 4 34.28 13.58 -41.29
C TYR A 4 32.81 13.18 -41.07
N LEU A 5 32.48 11.92 -41.32
CA LEU A 5 31.26 11.29 -40.82
C LEU A 5 31.64 10.44 -39.60
N SER A 6 31.44 11.00 -38.41
CA SER A 6 31.53 10.23 -37.17
C SER A 6 30.27 9.35 -37.01
N PRO A 7 30.42 8.07 -36.64
CA PRO A 7 29.32 7.12 -36.50
C PRO A 7 28.98 6.95 -35.01
N ASP A 8 27.93 7.56 -34.49
CA ASP A 8 27.46 7.24 -33.13
C ASP A 8 26.01 7.64 -32.92
N ILE A 9 25.08 6.75 -33.30
CA ILE A 9 23.81 6.59 -32.57
C ILE A 9 23.51 5.09 -32.57
N GLN A 10 24.10 4.36 -31.63
CA GLN A 10 23.55 3.07 -31.20
C GLN A 10 22.13 3.33 -30.68
N ARG A 11 21.11 3.02 -31.50
CA ARG A 11 19.75 2.86 -31.03
C ARG A 11 19.70 1.58 -30.19
N SER A 12 19.87 1.70 -28.88
CA SER A 12 19.48 0.65 -27.95
C SER A 12 18.00 0.31 -28.20
N PRO A 13 17.64 -0.96 -28.42
CA PRO A 13 16.24 -1.35 -28.41
C PRO A 13 15.73 -1.13 -26.99
N PHE A 14 14.83 -0.17 -26.82
CA PHE A 14 14.04 -0.02 -25.60
C PHE A 14 13.22 -1.29 -25.42
N ASN A 15 13.80 -2.25 -24.70
CA ASN A 15 13.15 -3.47 -24.27
C ASN A 15 12.08 -3.05 -23.25
N HIS A 16 10.87 -2.75 -23.74
CA HIS A 16 9.71 -2.52 -22.89
C HIS A 16 9.37 -3.87 -22.27
N GLN A 17 9.96 -4.16 -21.11
CA GLN A 17 9.44 -5.17 -20.21
C GLN A 17 8.03 -4.72 -19.84
N VAL A 18 7.05 -5.29 -20.54
CA VAL A 18 5.64 -5.20 -20.15
C VAL A 18 5.57 -5.91 -18.80
N SER A 19 5.44 -5.14 -17.73
CA SER A 19 5.21 -5.71 -16.40
C SER A 19 4.04 -6.68 -16.50
N PRO A 20 4.16 -7.93 -16.01
CA PRO A 20 3.05 -8.87 -16.06
C PRO A 20 1.86 -8.25 -15.35
N MET A 21 0.70 -8.21 -16.02
CA MET A 21 -0.55 -7.84 -15.38
C MET A 21 -0.80 -8.85 -14.25
N THR A 22 -0.61 -8.42 -13.02
CA THR A 22 -0.96 -9.21 -11.84
C THR A 22 -2.46 -9.51 -11.92
N THR A 23 -2.82 -10.75 -12.25
CA THR A 23 -4.21 -11.20 -12.20
C THR A 23 -4.60 -11.34 -10.73
N VAL A 24 -5.53 -10.51 -10.28
CA VAL A 24 -6.10 -10.61 -8.94
C VAL A 24 -7.24 -11.62 -8.99
N PHE A 25 -7.10 -12.72 -8.26
CA PHE A 25 -8.18 -13.68 -8.05
C PHE A 25 -8.98 -13.26 -6.82
N ILE A 26 -10.28 -13.06 -7.00
CA ILE A 26 -11.21 -12.74 -5.92
C ILE A 26 -11.92 -14.03 -5.53
N ASP A 27 -11.71 -14.50 -4.30
CA ASP A 27 -12.41 -15.65 -3.75
C ASP A 27 -13.79 -15.21 -3.25
N GLN A 28 -14.80 -15.47 -4.07
CA GLN A 28 -16.18 -15.08 -3.79
C GLN A 28 -16.76 -15.83 -2.58
N ASP A 29 -16.39 -17.09 -2.37
CA ASP A 29 -16.89 -17.90 -1.27
C ASP A 29 -16.32 -17.42 0.07
N ALA A 30 -15.05 -17.03 0.09
CA ALA A 30 -14.43 -16.41 1.26
C ALA A 30 -15.11 -15.09 1.63
N ILE A 31 -15.43 -14.24 0.65
CA ILE A 31 -16.12 -12.95 0.88
C ILE A 31 -17.53 -13.20 1.45
N GLN A 32 -18.30 -14.10 0.83
CA GLN A 32 -19.65 -14.42 1.30
C GLN A 32 -19.64 -14.99 2.72
N SER A 33 -18.66 -15.82 3.04
CA SER A 33 -18.49 -16.38 4.39
C SER A 33 -18.16 -15.30 5.42
N ALA A 34 -17.28 -14.36 5.07
CA ALA A 34 -16.94 -13.23 5.95
C ALA A 34 -18.14 -12.31 6.20
N LEU A 35 -18.93 -12.02 5.16
CA LEU A 35 -20.14 -11.19 5.29
C LEU A 35 -21.20 -11.84 6.19
N LYS A 36 -21.39 -13.16 6.07
CA LYS A 36 -22.30 -13.91 6.95
C LYS A 36 -21.85 -13.88 8.40
N LEU A 37 -20.56 -14.06 8.65
CA LEU A 37 -19.99 -13.97 10.00
C LEU A 37 -20.22 -12.57 10.58
N ALA A 38 -19.87 -11.51 9.84
CA ALA A 38 -20.07 -10.13 10.28
C ALA A 38 -21.55 -9.81 10.55
N ALA A 39 -22.47 -10.28 9.70
CA ALA A 39 -23.90 -10.11 9.91
C ALA A 39 -24.38 -10.79 11.22
N SER A 40 -23.84 -11.98 11.54
CA SER A 40 -24.16 -12.68 12.78
C SER A 40 -23.62 -11.95 14.02
N GLU A 41 -22.43 -11.36 13.94
CA GLU A 41 -21.84 -10.57 15.01
C GLU A 41 -22.63 -9.28 15.26
N LEU A 42 -23.05 -8.59 14.19
CA LEU A 42 -23.92 -7.42 14.28
C LEU A 42 -25.28 -7.75 14.87
N GLN A 43 -25.88 -8.87 14.46
CA GLN A 43 -27.14 -9.33 15.03
C GLN A 43 -27.02 -9.54 16.55
N ALA A 44 -25.94 -10.20 16.99
CA ALA A 44 -25.69 -10.42 18.41
C ALA A 44 -25.48 -9.09 19.16
N HIS A 45 -24.77 -8.15 18.55
CA HIS A 45 -24.54 -6.82 19.12
C HIS A 45 -25.84 -6.01 19.27
N PHE A 46 -26.67 -5.92 18.23
CA PHE A 46 -27.94 -5.21 18.29
C PHE A 46 -28.92 -5.85 19.28
N LEU A 47 -28.92 -7.18 19.36
CA LEU A 47 -29.73 -7.87 20.36
C LEU A 47 -29.28 -7.56 21.79
N GLN A 48 -27.96 -7.44 22.01
CA GLN A 48 -27.39 -7.16 23.33
C GLN A 48 -27.56 -5.70 23.76
N GLU A 49 -27.28 -4.74 22.88
CA GLU A 49 -27.22 -3.32 23.22
C GLU A 49 -28.56 -2.60 23.01
N GLU A 50 -29.32 -2.99 21.98
CA GLU A 50 -30.55 -2.30 21.57
C GLU A 50 -31.81 -3.14 21.83
N GLY A 51 -31.66 -4.45 22.10
CA GLY A 51 -32.78 -5.38 22.26
C GLY A 51 -33.51 -5.70 20.95
N GLU A 52 -32.95 -5.30 19.81
CA GLU A 52 -33.55 -5.46 18.49
C GLU A 52 -33.00 -6.71 17.79
N LEU A 53 -33.89 -7.49 17.18
CA LEU A 53 -33.53 -8.69 16.43
C LEU A 53 -33.75 -8.49 14.93
N TYR A 54 -32.66 -8.19 14.23
CA TYR A 54 -32.64 -8.13 12.77
C TYR A 54 -32.42 -9.52 12.17
N ARG A 55 -32.90 -9.75 10.94
CA ARG A 55 -32.57 -11.00 10.22
C ARG A 55 -31.14 -10.92 9.70
N ALA A 56 -30.39 -12.01 9.83
CA ALA A 56 -29.01 -12.08 9.35
C ALA A 56 -28.91 -11.81 7.83
N ASP A 57 -29.89 -12.24 7.04
CA ASP A 57 -29.95 -11.98 5.60
C ASP A 57 -30.03 -10.48 5.29
N ASP A 58 -30.83 -9.73 6.06
CA ASP A 58 -31.04 -8.29 5.86
C ASP A 58 -29.77 -7.52 6.25
N LEU A 59 -29.12 -7.91 7.34
CA LEU A 59 -27.83 -7.35 7.76
C LEU A 59 -26.72 -7.65 6.73
N GLN A 60 -26.72 -8.85 6.16
CA GLN A 60 -25.77 -9.22 5.11
C GLN A 60 -25.97 -8.36 3.86
N GLN A 61 -27.22 -8.12 3.43
CA GLN A 61 -27.52 -7.23 2.31
C GLN A 61 -27.10 -5.79 2.60
N ALA A 62 -27.39 -5.29 3.80
CA ALA A 62 -26.99 -3.95 4.22
C ALA A 62 -25.46 -3.78 4.22
N LEU A 63 -24.72 -4.77 4.74
CA LEU A 63 -23.26 -4.79 4.68
C LEU A 63 -22.73 -4.78 3.25
N ASN A 64 -23.32 -5.58 2.36
CA ASN A 64 -22.92 -5.62 0.96
C ASN A 64 -23.15 -4.27 0.28
N HIS A 65 -24.33 -3.66 0.48
CA HIS A 65 -24.64 -2.35 -0.07
C HIS A 65 -23.72 -1.26 0.50
N TRP A 66 -23.40 -1.31 1.79
CA TRP A 66 -22.47 -0.38 2.41
C TRP A 66 -21.06 -0.49 1.82
N LEU A 67 -20.59 -1.71 1.50
CA LEU A 67 -19.31 -1.92 0.83
C LEU A 67 -19.31 -1.35 -0.60
N GLU A 68 -20.40 -1.54 -1.34
CA GLU A 68 -20.56 -0.96 -2.69
C GLU A 68 -20.44 0.56 -2.64
N LEU A 69 -21.21 1.23 -1.77
CA LEU A 69 -21.15 2.68 -1.58
C LEU A 69 -19.77 3.16 -1.14
N SER A 70 -19.10 2.39 -0.27
CA SER A 70 -17.75 2.71 0.19
C SER A 70 -16.74 2.65 -0.96
N ILE A 71 -16.87 1.67 -1.86
CA ILE A 71 -16.02 1.57 -3.06
C ILE A 71 -16.31 2.72 -4.01
N GLU A 72 -17.56 3.08 -4.25
CA GLU A 72 -17.94 4.22 -5.10
C GLU A 72 -17.33 5.52 -4.58
N SER A 73 -17.49 5.81 -3.29
CA SER A 73 -16.88 6.97 -2.64
C SER A 73 -15.35 6.99 -2.77
N LEU A 74 -14.70 5.83 -2.63
CA LEU A 74 -13.25 5.71 -2.83
C LEU A 74 -12.83 6.02 -4.27
N VAL A 75 -13.62 5.58 -5.26
CA VAL A 75 -13.35 5.87 -6.67
C VAL A 75 -13.52 7.35 -6.95
N ASP A 76 -14.57 7.97 -6.42
CA ASP A 76 -14.80 9.41 -6.56
C ASP A 76 -13.67 10.23 -5.95
N ASP A 77 -13.19 9.87 -4.76
CA ASP A 77 -12.03 10.49 -4.12
C ASP A 77 -10.77 10.34 -4.97
N VAL A 78 -10.51 9.15 -5.51
CA VAL A 78 -9.35 8.91 -6.38
C VAL A 78 -9.43 9.75 -7.64
N LEU A 79 -10.60 9.82 -8.28
CA LEU A 79 -10.81 10.63 -9.48
C LEU A 79 -10.62 12.13 -9.17
N PHE A 80 -11.20 12.61 -8.09
CA PHE A 80 -11.06 13.99 -7.62
C PHE A 80 -9.59 14.35 -7.43
N HIS A 81 -8.84 13.55 -6.66
CA HIS A 81 -7.42 13.81 -6.39
C HIS A 81 -6.50 13.59 -7.60
N ALA A 82 -6.85 12.70 -8.52
CA ALA A 82 -6.11 12.52 -9.78
C ALA A 82 -6.26 13.73 -10.70
N VAL A 83 -7.42 14.40 -10.68
CA VAL A 83 -7.69 15.59 -11.50
C VAL A 83 -7.18 16.87 -10.84
N GLU A 84 -7.45 17.08 -9.55
CA GLU A 84 -7.04 18.31 -8.86
C GLU A 84 -5.54 18.34 -8.53
N GLY A 85 -4.89 17.17 -8.43
CA GLY A 85 -3.48 17.06 -8.07
C GLY A 85 -3.17 17.40 -6.60
N ASP A 86 -4.14 17.95 -5.87
CA ASP A 86 -4.09 18.10 -4.42
C ASP A 86 -4.49 16.78 -3.76
N ARG A 87 -3.64 16.26 -2.87
CA ARG A 87 -3.84 15.00 -2.14
C ARG A 87 -4.14 15.24 -0.67
N SER A 88 -4.39 16.49 -0.29
CA SER A 88 -4.50 16.89 1.11
C SER A 88 -5.63 16.16 1.85
N TYR A 89 -6.68 15.74 1.14
CA TYR A 89 -7.90 15.14 1.70
C TYR A 89 -8.16 13.69 1.27
N ALA A 90 -7.19 13.00 0.66
CA ALA A 90 -7.42 11.64 0.18
C ALA A 90 -7.76 10.66 1.30
N PHE A 91 -8.83 9.88 1.11
CA PHE A 91 -9.22 8.82 2.04
C PHE A 91 -8.04 7.88 2.32
N ASN A 92 -7.84 7.58 3.62
CA ASN A 92 -6.79 6.68 4.12
C ASN A 92 -5.35 7.06 3.71
N ARG A 93 -5.11 8.35 3.42
CA ARG A 93 -3.77 8.90 3.12
C ARG A 93 -2.73 8.50 4.16
N GLU A 94 -3.08 8.55 5.44
CA GLU A 94 -2.13 8.25 6.52
C GLU A 94 -1.66 6.80 6.46
N ALA A 95 -2.56 5.82 6.27
CA ALA A 95 -2.16 4.43 6.14
C ALA A 95 -1.41 4.17 4.83
N PHE A 96 -1.79 4.83 3.74
CA PHE A 96 -1.07 4.76 2.47
C PHE A 96 0.36 5.31 2.61
N GLU A 97 0.53 6.48 3.19
CA GLU A 97 1.85 7.08 3.46
C GLU A 97 2.68 6.21 4.41
N ALA A 98 2.08 5.67 5.47
CA ALA A 98 2.73 4.75 6.40
C ALA A 98 3.21 3.48 5.68
N ARG A 99 2.41 2.93 4.76
CA ARG A 99 2.78 1.78 3.93
C ARG A 99 3.89 2.15 2.94
N MET A 100 3.82 3.30 2.28
CA MET A 100 4.85 3.78 1.36
C MET A 100 6.19 4.02 2.05
N ARG A 101 6.20 4.58 3.28
CA ARG A 101 7.43 4.73 4.08
C ARG A 101 8.07 3.38 4.42
N ARG A 102 7.28 2.34 4.67
CA ARG A 102 7.78 0.97 4.90
C ARG A 102 8.33 0.30 3.63
N MET A 103 7.83 0.71 2.47
CA MET A 103 8.27 0.19 1.16
C MET A 103 9.41 0.98 0.54
N GLN A 104 9.77 2.17 1.07
CA GLN A 104 10.96 2.86 0.62
C GLN A 104 12.18 1.98 0.88
N PRO A 105 13.00 1.69 -0.15
CA PRO A 105 14.23 0.94 0.05
C PRO A 105 15.06 1.73 1.06
N MET A 106 15.39 1.07 2.16
CA MET A 106 16.32 1.57 3.17
C MET A 106 17.48 2.23 2.43
N LYS A 107 17.62 3.56 2.51
CA LYS A 107 18.81 4.24 2.02
C LYS A 107 19.97 3.52 2.69
N ARG A 108 20.73 2.74 1.92
CA ARG A 108 21.98 2.17 2.41
C ARG A 108 22.78 3.35 2.94
N PRO A 109 23.33 3.29 4.16
CA PRO A 109 24.26 4.31 4.59
C PRO A 109 25.34 4.39 3.53
N ALA A 110 25.58 5.60 3.03
CA ALA A 110 26.64 5.84 2.07
C ALA A 110 27.94 5.27 2.68
N HIS A 111 28.55 4.30 1.99
CA HIS A 111 29.92 3.91 2.28
C HIS A 111 30.77 5.18 2.17
N GLY A 112 31.24 5.72 3.29
CA GLY A 112 32.00 6.97 3.22
C GLY A 112 32.52 7.62 4.50
N GLU A 113 32.20 7.13 5.71
CA GLU A 113 32.87 7.65 6.92
C GLU A 113 33.58 6.52 7.67
N ILE A 114 34.83 6.28 7.27
CA ILE A 114 35.80 5.60 8.11
C ILE A 114 36.12 6.59 9.25
N GLN A 115 35.51 6.40 10.41
CA GLN A 115 36.02 7.04 11.63
C GLN A 115 37.40 6.43 11.94
N PRO A 116 38.46 7.23 12.16
CA PRO A 116 39.73 6.68 12.62
C PRO A 116 39.53 6.09 14.02
N VAL A 117 39.64 4.76 14.12
CA VAL A 117 39.65 4.06 15.39
C VAL A 117 40.97 4.40 16.11
N THR A 118 40.91 5.32 17.05
CA THR A 118 42.02 5.57 17.98
C THR A 118 42.10 4.39 18.95
N VAL A 119 43.00 3.45 18.68
CA VAL A 119 43.30 2.34 19.59
C VAL A 119 44.08 2.90 20.78
N GLN A 120 43.41 3.12 21.92
CA GLN A 120 44.11 3.33 23.19
C GLN A 120 44.62 1.98 23.71
N LEU A 121 45.93 1.80 23.62
CA LEU A 121 46.64 0.64 24.16
C LEU A 121 46.59 0.69 25.69
N LYS A 122 45.94 -0.31 26.30
CA LYS A 122 45.92 -0.53 27.75
C LYS A 122 47.35 -0.77 28.24
N GLN A 123 47.88 0.13 29.08
CA GLN A 123 49.08 -0.19 29.85
C GLN A 123 48.71 -1.05 31.08
N PRO A 124 49.49 -2.10 31.38
CA PRO A 124 49.20 -3.00 32.49
C PRO A 124 49.61 -2.39 33.85
N LYS A 125 48.86 -2.83 34.85
CA LYS A 125 48.91 -2.51 36.28
C LYS A 125 50.29 -2.84 36.89
N ALA A 126 50.91 -1.87 37.57
CA ALA A 126 52.01 -2.11 38.49
C ALA A 126 51.46 -2.34 39.91
N ALA A 127 52.12 -3.25 40.63
CA ALA A 127 51.71 -3.92 41.86
C ALA A 127 51.49 -3.01 43.08
#